data_AF-A0A914SIS9-F1
#
_entry.id   AF-A0A914SIS9-F1
#
_cell.length_a   1.000
_cell.length_b   1.000
_cell.length_c   1.000
_cell.angle_alpha   90.00
_cell.angle_beta   90.00
_cell.angle_gamma   90.00
#
_symmetry.space_group_name_H-M   'P 1'
#
loop_
_entity.id
_entity.type
_entity.pdbx_description
1 polymer ?
#
loop_
_entity_poly.entity_id
_entity_poly.type
_entity_poly.pdbx_seq_one_letter_code
_entity_poly.pdbx_strand_id
1 'polypeptide(L)'
;MLTTNGEQLDVEWITALVTRTYAEHLTPIEFGAALKTHMNNFGSTEQQMRILASTLLRFATASSVPERRLLQCLEALVKAEAHPAILTLVSVFEGFRMTKKVDQMADSFFEMAQILEFPFSKMFEDMIRASLLIMLDAKESLGEELVASQAFFYVKLPQIVKHLLTLGAPLLDLTTALATICDNKTLLNQVDMKTKTNTLQHLLEQMAAAGVIDDVIVKSLLEKRFLAN
;
A
#
# COMPACT_ATOMS: atom_id res chain seq x y z
N MET A 1 21.35 39.22 -2.10
CA MET A 1 19.91 39.06 -1.83
C MET A 1 19.55 37.62 -2.12
N LEU A 2 19.10 36.89 -1.11
CA LEU A 2 18.43 35.59 -1.22
C LEU A 2 17.12 35.76 -2.01
N THR A 3 16.80 34.86 -2.93
CA THR A 3 15.84 33.76 -2.69
C THR A 3 15.68 32.91 -3.95
N THR A 4 15.76 31.61 -3.74
CA THR A 4 15.42 30.49 -4.60
C THR A 4 13.93 30.48 -4.98
N ASN A 5 13.60 30.56 -6.27
CA ASN A 5 12.27 30.19 -6.75
C ASN A 5 12.27 28.67 -7.00
N GLY A 6 11.86 27.91 -5.98
CA GLY A 6 11.43 26.54 -6.20
C GLY A 6 10.12 26.56 -7.00
N GLU A 7 10.03 25.77 -8.06
CA GLU A 7 8.78 25.52 -8.77
C GLU A 7 7.75 24.97 -7.78
N GLN A 8 6.76 25.79 -7.47
CA GLN A 8 5.68 25.42 -6.56
C GLN A 8 4.71 24.55 -7.36
N LEU A 9 4.69 23.23 -7.07
CA LEU A 9 3.75 22.28 -7.66
C LEU A 9 2.31 22.72 -7.39
N ASP A 10 1.58 23.12 -8.43
CA ASP A 10 0.15 23.44 -8.32
C ASP A 10 -0.65 22.15 -8.07
N VAL A 11 -1.09 21.97 -6.82
CA VAL A 11 -1.85 20.81 -6.33
C VAL A 11 -3.18 21.22 -5.70
N GLU A 12 -3.52 22.52 -5.73
CA GLU A 12 -4.76 23.02 -5.12
C GLU A 12 -6.00 22.45 -5.84
N TRP A 13 -5.92 22.30 -7.16
CA TRP A 13 -6.98 21.72 -7.96
C TRP A 13 -7.30 20.27 -7.57
N ILE A 14 -6.29 19.50 -7.13
CA ILE A 14 -6.46 18.11 -6.68
C ILE A 14 -7.32 18.08 -5.42
N THR A 15 -6.96 18.92 -4.44
CA THR A 15 -7.69 19.02 -3.18
C THR A 15 -9.11 19.51 -3.43
N ALA A 16 -9.28 20.50 -4.31
CA ALA A 16 -10.59 20.99 -4.72
C ALA A 16 -11.44 19.90 -5.39
N LEU A 17 -10.86 19.13 -6.32
CA LEU A 17 -11.55 18.05 -7.03
C LEU A 17 -11.99 16.93 -6.07
N VAL A 18 -11.11 16.47 -5.18
CA VAL A 18 -11.45 15.41 -4.21
C VAL A 18 -12.48 15.89 -3.19
N THR A 19 -12.33 17.12 -2.68
CA THR A 19 -13.28 17.71 -1.74
C THR A 19 -14.65 17.87 -2.40
N ARG A 20 -14.69 18.33 -3.65
CA ARG A 20 -15.92 18.43 -4.43
C ARG A 20 -16.57 17.07 -4.66
N THR A 21 -15.77 16.06 -5.02
CA THR A 21 -16.26 14.69 -5.21
C THR A 21 -16.92 14.15 -3.94
N TYR A 22 -16.33 14.43 -2.79
CA TYR A 22 -16.86 14.06 -1.48
C TYR A 22 -18.14 14.85 -1.13
N ALA A 23 -18.07 16.19 -1.19
CA ALA A 23 -19.14 17.09 -0.73
C ALA A 23 -20.37 17.10 -1.65
N GLU A 24 -20.16 17.07 -2.96
CA GLU A 24 -21.22 17.06 -3.97
C GLU A 24 -21.63 15.65 -4.37
N HIS A 25 -21.05 14.61 -3.77
CA HIS A 25 -21.40 13.21 -4.02
C HIS A 25 -21.27 12.77 -5.49
N LEU A 26 -20.23 13.26 -6.17
CA LEU A 26 -19.99 12.94 -7.58
C LEU A 26 -19.85 11.44 -7.78
N THR A 27 -20.47 10.94 -8.85
CA THR A 27 -20.27 9.57 -9.32
C THR A 27 -18.89 9.40 -9.96
N PRO A 28 -18.37 8.17 -10.10
CA PRO A 28 -17.10 7.91 -10.79
C PRO A 28 -17.05 8.45 -12.23
N ILE A 29 -18.20 8.50 -12.90
CA ILE A 29 -18.34 9.04 -14.26
C ILE A 29 -18.17 10.56 -14.26
N GLU A 30 -18.83 11.25 -13.33
CA GLU A 30 -18.76 12.71 -13.20
C GLU A 30 -17.37 13.16 -12.72
N PHE A 31 -16.77 12.42 -11.79
CA PHE A 31 -15.38 12.60 -11.39
C PHE A 31 -14.43 12.44 -12.58
N GLY A 32 -14.57 11.35 -13.34
CA GLY A 32 -13.75 11.11 -14.54
C GLY A 32 -13.91 12.19 -15.59
N ALA A 33 -15.12 12.70 -15.80
CA ALA A 33 -15.38 13.81 -16.72
C ALA A 33 -14.72 15.12 -16.25
N ALA A 34 -14.79 15.44 -14.96
CA ALA A 34 -14.14 16.61 -14.37
C ALA A 34 -12.61 16.52 -14.47
N LEU A 35 -12.04 15.36 -14.15
CA LEU A 35 -10.61 15.10 -14.27
C LEU A 35 -10.13 15.23 -15.72
N LYS A 36 -10.84 14.60 -16.67
CA LYS A 36 -10.52 14.67 -18.10
C LYS A 36 -10.59 16.10 -18.63
N THR A 37 -11.57 16.89 -18.18
CA THR A 37 -11.70 18.30 -18.54
C THR A 37 -10.49 19.10 -18.05
N HIS A 38 -10.02 18.85 -16.82
CA HIS A 38 -8.82 19.49 -16.30
C HIS A 38 -7.57 19.09 -17.10
N MET A 39 -7.36 17.78 -17.32
CA MET A 39 -6.21 17.27 -18.07
C MET A 39 -6.13 17.83 -19.49
N ASN A 40 -7.27 17.99 -20.17
CA ASN A 40 -7.31 18.56 -21.52
C ASN A 40 -6.98 20.06 -21.56
N ASN A 41 -7.30 20.80 -20.50
CA ASN A 41 -7.13 22.26 -20.47
C ASN A 41 -5.78 22.69 -19.91
N PHE A 42 -5.24 21.94 -18.96
CA PHE A 42 -4.06 22.34 -18.18
C PHE A 42 -2.94 21.32 -18.21
N GLY A 43 -3.19 20.12 -18.73
CA GLY A 43 -2.30 18.98 -18.58
C GLY A 43 -2.32 18.43 -17.15
N SER A 44 -1.55 17.37 -16.92
CA SER A 44 -1.32 16.83 -15.58
C SER A 44 0.02 16.10 -15.57
N THR A 45 0.84 16.35 -14.56
CA THR A 45 2.09 15.62 -14.36
C THR A 45 1.84 14.30 -13.65
N GLU A 46 2.78 13.37 -13.79
CA GLU A 46 2.81 12.13 -13.03
C GLU A 46 2.68 12.35 -11.52
N GLN A 47 3.44 13.33 -11.01
CA GLN A 47 3.44 13.64 -9.59
C GLN A 47 2.07 14.16 -9.12
N GLN A 48 1.37 14.95 -9.94
CA GLN A 48 -0.01 15.38 -9.65
C GLN A 48 -0.99 14.19 -9.64
N MET A 49 -0.85 13.23 -10.55
CA MET A 49 -1.69 12.03 -10.55
C MET A 49 -1.45 11.15 -9.33
N ARG A 50 -0.18 10.98 -8.90
CA ARG A 50 0.16 10.32 -7.63
C ARG A 50 -0.48 10.99 -6.43
N ILE A 51 -0.44 12.34 -6.38
CA ILE A 51 -1.04 13.13 -5.30
C ILE A 51 -2.58 13.00 -5.33
N LEU A 52 -3.20 12.96 -6.51
CA LEU A 52 -4.64 12.74 -6.68
C LEU A 52 -5.09 11.40 -6.10
N ALA A 53 -4.39 10.31 -6.43
CA ALA A 53 -4.69 8.99 -5.85
C ALA A 53 -4.51 8.94 -4.34
N SER A 54 -3.41 9.49 -3.84
CA SER A 54 -3.15 9.55 -2.40
C SER A 54 -4.23 10.36 -1.68
N THR A 55 -4.69 11.46 -2.28
CA THR A 55 -5.72 12.33 -1.71
C THR A 55 -7.09 11.65 -1.71
N LEU A 56 -7.46 10.96 -2.81
CA LEU A 56 -8.68 10.14 -2.89
C LEU A 56 -8.70 9.05 -1.82
N LEU A 57 -7.61 8.29 -1.68
CA LEU A 57 -7.48 7.26 -0.66
C LEU A 57 -7.61 7.84 0.74
N ARG A 58 -6.87 8.91 1.04
CA ARG A 58 -6.92 9.58 2.35
C ARG A 58 -8.32 10.03 2.72
N PHE A 59 -9.05 10.62 1.78
CA PHE A 59 -10.42 11.05 2.01
C PHE A 59 -11.39 9.87 2.13
N ALA A 60 -11.21 8.83 1.32
CA ALA A 60 -12.01 7.62 1.38
C ALA A 60 -11.89 6.93 2.75
N THR A 61 -10.72 6.97 3.38
CA THR A 61 -10.43 6.31 4.66
C THR A 61 -10.35 7.28 5.85
N ALA A 62 -10.78 8.53 5.69
CA ALA A 62 -10.72 9.54 6.75
C ALA A 62 -11.69 9.26 7.90
N SER A 63 -12.68 8.40 7.69
CA SER A 63 -13.69 8.01 8.67
C SER A 63 -13.60 6.52 9.00
N SER A 64 -14.25 6.09 10.09
CA SER A 64 -14.33 4.68 10.51
C SER A 64 -15.11 3.79 9.54
N VAL A 65 -15.82 4.37 8.57
CA VAL A 65 -16.46 3.65 7.46
C VAL A 65 -15.89 4.18 6.15
N PRO A 66 -15.22 3.35 5.35
CA PRO A 66 -14.67 3.79 4.07
C PRO A 66 -15.74 4.34 3.12
N GLU A 67 -15.46 5.51 2.53
CA GLU A 67 -16.34 6.15 1.56
C GLU A 67 -16.19 5.45 0.20
N ARG A 68 -17.18 4.61 -0.12
CA ARG A 68 -17.12 3.71 -1.28
C ARG A 68 -17.03 4.42 -2.62
N ARG A 69 -17.58 5.63 -2.77
CA ARG A 69 -17.58 6.34 -4.06
C ARG A 69 -16.19 6.88 -4.38
N LEU A 70 -15.46 7.38 -3.39
CA LEU A 70 -14.07 7.79 -3.56
C LEU A 70 -13.17 6.60 -3.91
N LEU A 71 -13.41 5.42 -3.32
CA LEU A 71 -12.75 4.18 -3.73
C LEU A 71 -13.12 3.78 -5.17
N GLN A 72 -14.37 3.95 -5.59
CA GLN A 72 -14.79 3.71 -6.98
C GLN A 72 -14.21 4.74 -7.96
N CYS A 73 -13.99 5.99 -7.55
CA CYS A 73 -13.31 7.01 -8.35
C CYS A 73 -11.83 6.66 -8.52
N LEU A 74 -11.20 6.15 -7.46
CA LEU A 74 -9.86 5.62 -7.52
C LEU A 74 -9.79 4.39 -8.45
N GLU A 75 -10.72 3.45 -8.33
CA GLU A 75 -10.85 2.30 -9.23
C GLU A 75 -11.06 2.74 -10.70
N ALA A 76 -11.84 3.80 -10.94
CA ALA A 76 -12.04 4.34 -12.28
C ALA A 76 -10.77 4.99 -12.84
N LEU A 77 -9.99 5.69 -12.02
CA LEU A 77 -8.66 6.21 -12.37
C LEU A 77 -7.71 5.09 -12.79
N VAL A 78 -7.71 4.01 -12.01
CA VAL A 78 -6.96 2.79 -12.28
C VAL A 78 -7.37 2.15 -13.60
N LYS A 79 -8.67 2.00 -13.84
CA LYS A 79 -9.22 1.39 -15.08
C LYS A 79 -9.06 2.27 -16.32
N ALA A 80 -8.97 3.58 -16.15
CA ALA A 80 -8.81 4.53 -17.25
C ALA A 80 -7.37 4.67 -17.74
N GLU A 81 -6.45 3.80 -17.30
CA GLU A 81 -4.99 3.91 -17.52
C GLU A 81 -4.43 5.28 -17.08
N ALA A 82 -5.13 5.96 -16.16
CA ALA A 82 -4.72 7.26 -15.66
C ALA A 82 -3.62 7.04 -14.60
N HIS A 83 -2.41 6.85 -15.10
CA HIS A 83 -1.15 6.77 -14.38
C HIS A 83 -0.86 5.44 -13.64
N PRO A 84 0.25 4.73 -13.94
CA PRO A 84 0.58 3.43 -13.34
C PRO A 84 0.72 3.41 -11.80
N ALA A 85 0.91 4.57 -11.15
CA ALA A 85 1.10 4.69 -9.70
C ALA A 85 -0.19 4.66 -8.88
N ILE A 86 -1.33 4.94 -9.52
CA ILE A 86 -2.65 4.89 -8.88
C ILE A 86 -3.17 3.45 -8.82
N LEU A 87 -2.74 2.62 -9.78
CA LEU A 87 -3.05 1.19 -9.89
C LEU A 87 -2.48 0.33 -8.75
N THR A 88 -1.44 0.81 -8.04
CA THR A 88 -0.54 -0.09 -7.30
C THR A 88 -0.91 -0.32 -5.83
N LEU A 89 -1.38 0.67 -5.08
CA LEU A 89 -1.42 0.55 -3.61
C LEU A 89 -2.81 0.24 -3.03
N VAL A 90 -3.89 0.66 -3.69
CA VAL A 90 -5.26 0.46 -3.16
C VAL A 90 -5.96 -0.68 -3.89
N SER A 91 -5.83 -0.73 -5.21
CA SER A 91 -6.38 -1.83 -6.03
C SER A 91 -5.67 -3.14 -5.79
N VAL A 92 -4.38 -3.13 -5.41
CA VAL A 92 -3.68 -4.36 -5.03
C VAL A 92 -4.16 -4.90 -3.68
N PHE A 93 -4.43 -4.03 -2.71
CA PHE A 93 -4.83 -4.45 -1.38
C PHE A 93 -6.31 -4.88 -1.26
N GLU A 94 -7.23 -4.16 -1.91
CA GLU A 94 -8.66 -4.52 -1.89
C GLU A 94 -9.02 -5.66 -2.88
N GLY A 95 -8.40 -5.69 -4.06
CA GLY A 95 -8.77 -6.64 -5.12
C GLY A 95 -8.13 -8.03 -5.02
N PHE A 96 -6.92 -8.16 -4.45
CA PHE A 96 -6.10 -9.38 -4.58
C PHE A 96 -6.16 -10.34 -3.39
N ARG A 97 -6.79 -9.95 -2.28
CA ARG A 97 -7.04 -10.82 -1.13
C ARG A 97 -7.72 -12.14 -1.54
N MET A 98 -8.59 -12.11 -2.55
CA MET A 98 -9.52 -13.20 -2.84
C MET A 98 -9.39 -13.94 -4.19
N THR A 99 -8.71 -13.44 -5.23
CA THR A 99 -8.97 -13.95 -6.62
C THR A 99 -7.79 -14.23 -7.57
N LYS A 100 -6.54 -13.86 -7.28
CA LYS A 100 -5.40 -14.09 -8.20
C LYS A 100 -4.27 -14.96 -7.63
N LYS A 101 -3.52 -15.63 -8.51
CA LYS A 101 -2.35 -16.45 -8.17
C LYS A 101 -1.19 -15.58 -7.67
N VAL A 102 -0.34 -16.12 -6.80
CA VAL A 102 0.83 -15.44 -6.21
C VAL A 102 1.70 -14.79 -7.28
N ASP A 103 2.03 -15.55 -8.32
CA ASP A 103 2.96 -15.13 -9.38
C ASP A 103 2.45 -13.87 -10.08
N GLN A 104 1.16 -13.82 -10.42
CA GLN A 104 0.53 -12.67 -11.05
C GLN A 104 0.56 -11.40 -10.18
N MET A 105 0.43 -11.56 -8.86
CA MET A 105 0.57 -10.42 -7.93
C MET A 105 1.98 -9.87 -7.95
N ALA A 106 2.96 -10.76 -7.82
CA ALA A 106 4.36 -10.38 -7.78
C ALA A 106 4.85 -9.80 -9.11
N ASP A 107 4.46 -10.38 -10.25
CA ASP A 107 4.74 -9.83 -11.59
C ASP A 107 4.21 -8.38 -11.70
N SER A 108 2.96 -8.15 -11.28
CA SER A 108 2.34 -6.81 -11.30
C SER A 108 3.10 -5.83 -10.42
N PHE A 109 3.45 -6.22 -9.19
CA PHE A 109 4.22 -5.38 -8.28
C PHE A 109 5.60 -5.04 -8.85
N PHE A 110 6.27 -6.02 -9.45
CA PHE A 110 7.59 -5.86 -10.02
C PHE A 110 7.59 -4.92 -11.22
N GLU A 111 6.70 -5.16 -12.19
CA GLU A 111 6.53 -4.30 -13.36
C GLU A 111 6.20 -2.87 -12.94
N MET A 112 5.32 -2.69 -11.96
CA MET A 112 4.98 -1.36 -11.45
C MET A 112 6.19 -0.68 -10.78
N ALA A 113 6.97 -1.41 -9.98
CA ALA A 113 8.18 -0.85 -9.37
C ALA A 113 9.20 -0.39 -10.43
N GLN A 114 9.36 -1.16 -11.52
CA GLN A 114 10.25 -0.81 -12.62
C GLN A 114 9.74 0.38 -13.45
N ILE A 115 8.46 0.38 -13.83
CA ILE A 115 7.86 1.44 -14.65
C ILE A 115 7.85 2.78 -13.91
N LEU A 116 7.55 2.76 -12.62
CA LEU A 116 7.39 3.97 -11.81
C LEU A 116 8.68 4.45 -11.13
N GLU A 117 9.78 3.72 -11.35
CA GLU A 117 11.03 3.84 -10.60
C GLU A 117 10.77 3.87 -9.08
N PHE A 118 9.78 3.08 -8.64
CA PHE A 118 9.36 3.06 -7.25
C PHE A 118 10.33 2.20 -6.43
N PRO A 119 10.93 2.73 -5.35
CA PRO A 119 11.91 1.97 -4.58
C PRO A 119 11.32 0.68 -4.02
N PHE A 120 11.96 -0.46 -4.30
CA PHE A 120 11.52 -1.77 -3.82
C PHE A 120 11.43 -1.82 -2.28
N SER A 121 12.32 -1.13 -1.57
CA SER A 121 12.28 -1.03 -0.11
C SER A 121 10.99 -0.36 0.37
N LYS A 122 10.54 0.70 -0.32
CA LYS A 122 9.28 1.35 0.01
C LYS A 122 8.07 0.47 -0.35
N MET A 123 8.12 -0.23 -1.48
CA MET A 123 7.09 -1.18 -1.89
C MET A 123 6.89 -2.30 -0.88
N PHE A 124 7.97 -2.97 -0.46
CA PHE A 124 7.89 -4.00 0.56
C PHE A 124 7.34 -3.46 1.87
N GLU A 125 7.79 -2.28 2.30
CA GLU A 125 7.32 -1.63 3.52
C GLU A 125 5.82 -1.36 3.46
N ASP A 126 5.33 -0.80 2.36
CA ASP A 126 3.92 -0.48 2.17
C ASP A 126 3.08 -1.75 2.07
N MET A 127 3.58 -2.81 1.43
CA MET A 127 2.91 -4.11 1.38
C MET A 127 2.73 -4.72 2.78
N ILE A 128 3.78 -4.73 3.58
CA ILE A 128 3.75 -5.28 4.93
C ILE A 128 2.84 -4.42 5.82
N ARG A 129 3.01 -3.10 5.76
CA ARG A 129 2.23 -2.14 6.57
C ARG A 129 0.74 -2.20 6.25
N ALA A 130 0.37 -2.18 4.97
CA ALA A 130 -1.04 -2.24 4.58
C ALA A 130 -1.69 -3.55 5.03
N SER A 131 -0.97 -4.68 4.92
CA SER A 131 -1.46 -5.96 5.43
C SER A 131 -1.70 -5.95 6.95
N LEU A 132 -0.80 -5.32 7.72
CA LEU A 132 -0.96 -5.13 9.16
C LEU A 132 -2.18 -4.24 9.50
N LEU A 133 -2.37 -3.15 8.76
CA LEU A 133 -3.51 -2.25 8.96
C LEU A 133 -4.84 -2.94 8.63
N ILE A 134 -4.88 -3.77 7.58
CA ILE A 134 -6.07 -4.57 7.24
C ILE A 134 -6.38 -5.58 8.36
N MET A 135 -5.37 -6.25 8.91
CA MET A 135 -5.57 -7.12 10.07
C MET A 135 -6.09 -6.33 11.28
N LEU A 136 -5.64 -5.08 11.47
CA LEU A 136 -6.09 -4.23 12.57
C LEU A 136 -7.54 -3.75 12.38
N ASP A 137 -7.94 -3.46 11.15
CA ASP A 137 -9.28 -2.98 10.80
C ASP A 137 -10.34 -4.11 10.75
N ALA A 138 -9.91 -5.35 10.54
CA ALA A 138 -10.81 -6.52 10.50
C ALA A 138 -11.69 -6.59 11.76
N LYS A 139 -13.01 -6.67 11.59
CA LYS A 139 -13.93 -6.66 12.74
C LYS A 139 -13.81 -7.95 13.53
N GLU A 140 -13.58 -7.85 14.84
CA GLU A 140 -13.46 -9.03 15.72
C GLU A 140 -14.74 -9.88 15.75
N SER A 141 -15.91 -9.26 15.50
CA SER A 141 -17.19 -9.95 15.38
C SER A 141 -17.33 -10.79 14.10
N LEU A 142 -16.47 -10.58 13.11
CA LEU A 142 -16.42 -11.29 11.83
C LEU A 142 -15.11 -12.07 11.74
N GLY A 143 -15.01 -13.15 12.52
CA GLY A 143 -13.79 -13.97 12.62
C GLY A 143 -13.23 -14.43 11.25
N GLU A 144 -14.08 -14.60 10.24
CA GLU A 144 -13.65 -14.93 8.87
C GLU A 144 -12.79 -13.83 8.21
N GLU A 145 -13.02 -12.55 8.51
CA GLU A 145 -12.23 -11.45 7.96
C GLU A 145 -10.83 -11.40 8.57
N LEU A 146 -10.74 -11.62 9.88
CA LEU A 146 -9.46 -11.68 10.58
C LEU A 146 -8.65 -12.90 10.12
N VAL A 147 -9.29 -14.07 10.00
CA VAL A 147 -8.62 -15.29 9.50
C VAL A 147 -8.12 -15.10 8.06
N ALA A 148 -8.93 -14.50 7.17
CA ALA A 148 -8.51 -14.26 5.80
C ALA A 148 -7.34 -13.26 5.69
N SER A 149 -7.33 -12.21 6.53
CA SER A 149 -6.22 -11.25 6.56
C SER A 149 -4.94 -11.86 7.14
N GLN A 150 -5.05 -12.70 8.18
CA GLN A 150 -3.92 -13.48 8.71
C GLN A 150 -3.39 -14.49 7.68
N ALA A 151 -4.26 -15.21 6.97
CA ALA A 151 -3.84 -16.13 5.92
C ALA A 151 -3.13 -15.41 4.76
N PHE A 152 -3.60 -14.23 4.38
CA PHE A 152 -2.89 -13.41 3.42
C PHE A 152 -1.50 -13.03 3.95
N PHE A 153 -1.43 -12.50 5.18
CA PHE A 153 -0.20 -11.97 5.76
C PHE A 153 0.86 -13.04 6.04
N TYR A 154 0.48 -14.18 6.59
CA TYR A 154 1.42 -15.24 6.99
C TYR A 154 1.71 -16.24 5.88
N VAL A 155 0.82 -16.41 4.89
CA VAL A 155 0.99 -17.43 3.85
C VAL A 155 1.23 -16.81 2.48
N LYS A 156 0.32 -15.94 2.00
CA LYS A 156 0.44 -15.41 0.63
C LYS A 156 1.56 -14.39 0.51
N LEU A 157 1.68 -13.44 1.44
CA LEU A 157 2.66 -12.37 1.38
C LEU A 157 4.11 -12.89 1.29
N PRO A 158 4.56 -13.88 2.09
CA PRO A 158 5.88 -14.48 1.91
C PRO A 158 6.11 -15.06 0.51
N GLN A 159 5.11 -15.69 -0.09
CA GLN A 159 5.23 -16.26 -1.44
C GLN A 159 5.29 -15.16 -2.52
N ILE A 160 4.54 -14.07 -2.36
CA ILE A 160 4.62 -12.89 -3.24
C ILE A 160 6.02 -12.30 -3.17
N VAL A 161 6.55 -12.10 -1.95
CA VAL A 161 7.89 -11.57 -1.74
C VAL A 161 8.95 -12.49 -2.33
N LYS A 162 8.82 -13.81 -2.14
CA LYS A 162 9.71 -14.80 -2.77
C LYS A 162 9.77 -14.62 -4.28
N HIS A 163 8.61 -14.52 -4.93
CA HIS A 163 8.54 -14.35 -6.38
C HIS A 163 9.12 -13.00 -6.82
N LEU A 164 8.87 -11.92 -6.08
CA LEU A 164 9.50 -10.62 -6.32
C LEU A 164 11.04 -10.71 -6.30
N LEU A 165 11.62 -11.42 -5.34
CA LEU A 165 13.06 -11.65 -5.29
C LEU A 165 13.56 -12.45 -6.50
N THR A 166 12.80 -13.44 -6.96
CA THR A 166 13.16 -14.21 -8.18
C THR A 166 13.10 -13.39 -9.46
N LEU A 167 12.23 -12.37 -9.51
CA LEU A 167 12.16 -11.42 -10.63
C LEU A 167 13.33 -10.42 -10.62
N GLY A 168 14.06 -10.31 -9.50
CA GLY A 168 15.23 -9.45 -9.37
C GLY A 168 15.05 -8.30 -8.37
N ALA A 169 13.99 -8.30 -7.55
CA ALA A 169 13.85 -7.30 -6.49
C ALA A 169 14.99 -7.48 -5.48
N PRO A 170 15.67 -6.42 -5.03
CA PRO A 170 16.83 -6.58 -4.15
C PRO A 170 16.45 -7.10 -2.77
N LEU A 171 17.14 -8.15 -2.29
CA LEU A 171 16.97 -8.66 -0.92
C LEU A 171 17.30 -7.59 0.12
N LEU A 172 18.30 -6.74 -0.15
CA LEU A 172 18.68 -5.64 0.74
C LEU A 172 17.49 -4.69 0.98
N ASP A 173 16.72 -4.40 -0.06
CA ASP A 173 15.53 -3.54 0.03
C ASP A 173 14.44 -4.17 0.90
N LEU A 174 14.22 -5.48 0.77
CA LEU A 174 13.31 -6.21 1.67
C LEU A 174 13.79 -6.15 3.13
N THR A 175 15.07 -6.40 3.39
CA THR A 175 15.60 -6.36 4.77
C THR A 175 15.50 -4.96 5.38
N THR A 176 15.69 -3.92 4.56
CA THR A 176 15.51 -2.52 4.95
C THR A 176 14.06 -2.24 5.32
N ALA A 177 13.12 -2.68 4.48
CA ALA A 177 11.68 -2.56 4.74
C ALA A 177 11.27 -3.26 6.04
N LEU A 178 11.73 -4.50 6.25
CA LEU A 178 11.46 -5.25 7.48
C LEU A 178 12.04 -4.55 8.70
N ALA A 179 13.27 -4.02 8.61
CA ALA A 179 13.89 -3.26 9.70
C ALA A 179 13.12 -1.97 10.03
N THR A 180 12.56 -1.28 9.03
CA THR A 180 11.68 -0.12 9.22
C THR A 180 10.35 -0.51 9.88
N ILE A 181 9.78 -1.66 9.51
CA ILE A 181 8.56 -2.19 10.17
C ILE A 181 8.84 -2.55 11.62
N CYS A 182 10.01 -3.13 11.93
CA CYS A 182 10.42 -3.43 13.32
C CYS A 182 10.43 -2.18 14.21
N ASP A 183 10.81 -1.02 13.64
CA ASP A 183 10.87 0.25 14.38
C ASP A 183 9.47 0.82 14.66
N ASN A 184 8.42 0.37 13.96
CA ASN A 184 7.04 0.81 14.16
C ASN A 184 6.33 0.01 15.27
N LYS A 185 6.76 0.23 16.51
CA LYS A 185 6.24 -0.46 17.70
C LYS A 185 4.75 -0.29 17.89
N THR A 186 4.23 0.93 17.68
CA THR A 186 2.81 1.23 17.92
C THR A 186 1.92 0.35 17.06
N LEU A 187 2.22 0.25 15.77
CA LEU A 187 1.46 -0.60 14.85
C LEU A 187 1.56 -2.07 15.25
N LEU A 188 2.77 -2.58 15.49
CA LEU A 188 2.97 -3.98 15.85
C LEU A 188 2.28 -4.35 17.16
N ASN A 189 2.37 -3.50 18.19
CA ASN A 189 1.74 -3.74 19.49
C ASN A 189 0.21 -3.74 19.37
N GLN A 190 -0.37 -2.85 18.57
CA GLN A 190 -1.81 -2.84 18.32
C GLN A 190 -2.29 -4.13 17.63
N VAL A 191 -1.56 -4.59 16.62
CA VAL A 191 -1.89 -5.84 15.92
C VAL A 191 -1.68 -7.05 16.81
N ASP A 192 -0.62 -7.08 17.62
CA ASP A 192 -0.36 -8.16 18.58
C ASP A 192 -1.45 -8.25 19.65
N MET A 193 -1.93 -7.12 20.17
CA MET A 193 -3.04 -7.09 21.11
C MET A 193 -4.32 -7.66 20.48
N LYS A 194 -4.61 -7.29 19.23
CA LYS A 194 -5.80 -7.76 18.51
C LYS A 194 -5.72 -9.26 18.19
N THR A 195 -4.59 -9.70 17.66
CA THR A 195 -4.39 -11.09 17.22
C THR A 195 -4.04 -12.04 18.36
N LYS A 196 -3.61 -11.50 19.52
CA LYS A 196 -3.06 -12.26 20.66
C LYS A 196 -1.85 -13.11 20.27
N THR A 197 -1.07 -12.64 19.28
CA THR A 197 0.11 -13.32 18.77
C THR A 197 1.27 -12.35 18.61
N ASN A 198 2.50 -12.87 18.53
CA ASN A 198 3.67 -12.07 18.17
C ASN A 198 3.75 -11.96 16.64
N THR A 199 3.08 -10.96 16.07
CA THR A 199 2.81 -10.86 14.63
C THR A 199 4.08 -10.80 13.80
N LEU A 200 5.05 -9.98 14.20
CA LEU A 200 6.31 -9.86 13.46
C LEU A 200 7.11 -11.16 13.51
N GLN A 201 7.20 -11.81 14.68
CA GLN A 201 7.95 -13.06 14.80
C GLN A 201 7.39 -14.13 13.87
N HIS A 202 6.07 -14.31 13.87
CA HIS A 202 5.42 -15.28 13.00
C HIS A 202 5.66 -14.94 11.53
N LEU A 203 5.57 -13.66 11.13
CA LEU A 203 5.89 -13.25 9.76
C LEU A 203 7.33 -13.63 9.38
N LEU A 204 8.31 -13.32 10.23
CA LEU A 204 9.72 -13.60 9.94
C LEU A 204 9.99 -15.10 9.83
N GLU A 205 9.38 -15.92 10.69
CA GLU A 205 9.44 -17.37 10.60
C GLU A 205 8.83 -17.90 9.30
N GLN A 206 7.70 -17.34 8.84
CA GLN A 206 7.10 -17.72 7.56
C GLN A 206 7.93 -17.27 6.35
N MET A 207 8.57 -16.10 6.43
CA MET A 207 9.51 -15.63 5.40
C MET A 207 10.73 -16.56 5.30
N ALA A 208 11.27 -17.01 6.44
CA ALA A 208 12.36 -17.98 6.47
C ALA A 208 11.92 -19.35 5.94
N ALA A 209 10.77 -19.86 6.36
CA ALA A 209 10.21 -21.12 5.87
C ALA A 209 9.94 -21.10 4.35
N ALA A 210 9.57 -19.95 3.80
CA ALA A 210 9.41 -19.76 2.37
C ALA A 210 10.75 -19.67 1.60
N GLY A 211 11.89 -19.52 2.31
CA GLY A 211 13.22 -19.32 1.74
C GLY A 211 13.47 -17.90 1.24
N VAL A 212 12.78 -16.91 1.81
CA VAL A 212 12.90 -15.49 1.45
C VAL A 212 14.08 -14.83 2.18
N ILE A 213 14.24 -15.16 3.45
CA ILE A 213 15.33 -14.69 4.33
C ILE A 213 15.92 -15.88 5.08
N ASP A 214 17.13 -15.73 5.60
CA ASP A 214 17.77 -16.75 6.42
C ASP A 214 17.54 -16.51 7.92
N ASP A 215 17.92 -17.51 8.74
CA ASP A 215 17.81 -17.44 10.20
C ASP A 215 18.66 -16.33 10.82
N VAL A 216 19.72 -15.88 10.14
CA VAL A 216 20.60 -14.81 10.63
C VAL A 216 19.85 -13.48 10.57
N ILE A 217 19.19 -13.19 9.45
CA ILE A 217 18.33 -12.03 9.27
C ILE A 217 17.16 -12.07 10.27
N VAL A 218 16.51 -13.23 10.44
CA VAL A 218 15.43 -13.38 11.41
C VAL A 218 15.89 -13.01 12.82
N LYS A 219 17.00 -13.59 13.29
CA LYS A 219 17.55 -13.30 14.62
C LYS A 219 17.89 -11.82 14.78
N SER A 220 18.56 -11.23 13.79
CA SER A 220 18.93 -9.80 13.83
C SER A 220 17.72 -8.88 13.95
N LEU A 221 16.64 -9.14 13.19
CA LEU A 221 15.42 -8.34 13.22
C LEU A 221 14.64 -8.53 14.54
N LEU A 222 14.61 -9.75 15.08
CA LEU A 222 13.99 -10.03 16.38
C LEU A 222 14.77 -9.36 17.52
N GLU A 223 16.10 -9.48 17.54
CA GLU A 223 16.95 -8.79 18.50
C GLU A 223 16.74 -7.28 18.46
N LYS A 224 16.66 -6.69 17.26
CA LYS A 224 16.34 -5.27 17.08
C LYS A 224 15.00 -4.91 17.71
N ARG A 225 13.98 -5.76 17.57
CA ARG A 225 12.67 -5.56 18.22
C ARG A 225 12.77 -5.63 19.75
N PHE A 226 13.53 -6.57 20.30
CA PHE A 226 13.65 -6.76 21.74
C PHE A 226 14.50 -5.69 22.43
N LEU A 227 15.62 -5.26 21.82
CA LEU A 227 16.52 -4.24 22.35
C LEU A 227 15.92 -2.83 22.34
N ALA A 228 14.86 -2.62 21.58
CA ALA A 228 14.16 -1.35 21.56
C ALA A 228 13.15 -1.21 22.72
N ASN A 229 12.88 -2.25 23.52
CA ASN A 229 11.96 -2.17 24.68
C ASN A 229 12.64 -1.62 25.94
#